data_AF-A0A0K1P8D2-F1
#
_entry.id   AF-A0A0K1P8D2-F1
#
_cell.length_a   1.000
_cell.length_b   1.000
_cell.length_c   1.000
_cell.angle_alpha   90.00
_cell.angle_beta   90.00
_cell.angle_gamma   90.00
#
_symmetry.space_group_name_H-M   'P 1'
#
loop_
_entity.id
_entity.type
_entity.pdbx_description
1 polymer ?
#
loop_
_entity_poly.entity_id
_entity_poly.type
_entity_poly.pdbx_seq_one_letter_code
_entity_poly.pdbx_strand_id
1 'polypeptide(L)'
;MNLPYWVILILLLIAIVLYFIIPWKKIRDAKSKKSKKVNEPKELNESNTDKNENIEVTNEQKPIMGIFNGFGNKQALRNKVLVYVKEEKSSCDLCIPFEGKVISLEKFDTDYITMSEAISKGYHHIGCKHIDINYYPNKTLIPESKYKKFDKQKHHNKVLELFKLEQEIRNLKYRIENEQSTDTLKDELKLKIKKLKDFCKANSIKHDSSRLNPYLPDNIKFSSDNLF
;
A
#
# COMPACT_ATOMS: atom_id res chain seq x y z
N MET A 1 30.44 26.18 50.35
CA MET A 1 29.55 25.96 51.51
C MET A 1 29.63 24.49 51.87
N ASN A 2 30.30 24.15 52.97
CA ASN A 2 30.37 22.76 53.43
C ASN A 2 29.01 22.41 54.05
N LEU A 3 28.31 21.44 53.45
CA LEU A 3 27.06 20.95 54.01
C LEU A 3 27.34 20.36 55.40
N PRO A 4 26.59 20.75 56.44
CA PRO A 4 26.79 20.22 57.77
C PRO A 4 26.59 18.70 57.76
N TYR A 5 27.51 17.98 58.41
CA TYR A 5 27.59 16.51 58.41
C TYR A 5 26.26 15.83 58.78
N TRP A 6 25.44 16.50 59.59
CA TRP A 6 24.14 16.00 60.02
C TRP A 6 23.11 15.93 58.88
N VAL A 7 23.20 16.81 57.88
CA VAL A 7 22.32 16.79 56.69
C VAL A 7 22.62 15.58 55.81
N ILE A 8 23.90 15.20 55.71
CA ILE A 8 24.32 13.99 54.98
C ILE A 8 23.75 12.74 55.69
N LEU A 9 23.77 12.72 57.02
CA LEU A 9 23.26 11.61 57.82
C LEU A 9 21.73 11.46 57.67
N ILE A 10 20.99 12.57 57.62
CA ILE A 10 19.54 12.58 57.36
C ILE A 10 19.22 12.05 55.97
N LEU A 11 19.96 12.49 54.93
CA LEU A 11 19.76 12.00 53.56
C LEU A 11 20.01 10.50 53.43
N LEU A 12 21.04 9.99 54.12
CA LEU A 12 21.39 8.58 54.12
C LEU A 12 20.30 7.74 54.81
N LEU A 13 19.74 8.24 55.91
CA LEU A 13 18.64 7.60 56.63
C LEU A 13 17.36 7.55 55.77
N ILE A 14 17.05 8.63 55.03
CA ILE A 14 15.92 8.65 54.08
C ILE A 14 16.12 7.63 52.95
N ALA A 15 17.34 7.52 52.39
CA ALA A 15 17.64 6.55 51.35
C ALA A 15 17.48 5.09 51.82
N ILE A 16 17.86 4.80 53.07
CA ILE A 16 17.67 3.47 53.69
C ILE A 16 16.18 3.18 53.86
N VAL A 17 15.40 4.13 54.37
CA VAL A 17 13.95 3.96 54.55
C VAL A 17 13.26 3.71 53.20
N LEU A 18 13.63 4.47 52.16
CA LEU A 18 13.12 4.28 50.81
C LEU A 18 13.50 2.91 50.22
N TYR A 19 14.71 2.42 50.50
CA TYR A 19 15.16 1.11 50.05
C TYR A 19 14.29 -0.02 50.60
N PHE A 20 13.88 0.07 51.88
CA PHE A 20 13.00 -0.92 52.51
C PHE A 20 11.53 -0.80 52.12
N ILE A 21 11.05 0.41 51.81
CA ILE A 21 9.65 0.64 51.38
C ILE A 21 9.40 0.12 49.96
N ILE A 22 10.39 0.20 49.07
CA ILE A 22 10.22 -0.24 47.68
C ILE A 22 10.19 -1.78 47.63
N PRO A 23 9.11 -2.43 47.15
CA PRO A 23 9.02 -3.88 47.11
C PRO A 23 9.83 -4.45 45.92
N TRP A 24 11.15 -4.50 46.06
CA TRP A 24 12.11 -4.97 45.05
C TRP A 24 11.80 -6.38 44.51
N LYS A 25 11.21 -7.25 45.34
CA LYS A 25 10.78 -8.61 44.94
C LYS A 25 9.76 -8.58 43.79
N LYS A 26 8.80 -7.66 43.84
CA LYS A 26 7.73 -7.53 42.83
C LYS A 26 8.27 -7.00 41.50
N ILE A 27 9.29 -6.15 41.55
CA ILE A 27 9.96 -5.59 40.35
C ILE A 27 10.81 -6.66 39.65
N ARG A 28 11.50 -7.53 40.41
CA ARG A 28 12.28 -8.64 39.83
C ARG A 28 11.40 -9.67 39.12
N ASP A 29 10.26 -10.03 39.73
CA ASP A 29 9.33 -11.02 39.16
C ASP A 29 8.60 -10.49 37.90
N ALA A 30 8.45 -9.17 37.76
CA ALA A 30 7.88 -8.56 36.55
C ALA A 30 8.81 -8.64 35.34
N LYS A 31 10.14 -8.67 35.56
CA LYS A 31 11.12 -8.83 34.47
C LYS A 31 11.23 -10.28 33.99
N SER A 32 11.18 -11.27 34.89
CA SER A 32 11.25 -12.69 34.51
C SER A 32 10.01 -13.20 33.78
N LYS A 33 8.83 -12.61 34.03
CA LYS A 33 7.58 -12.94 33.31
C LYS A 33 7.54 -12.38 31.88
N LYS A 34 8.32 -11.34 31.57
CA LYS A 34 8.42 -10.78 30.20
C LYS A 34 9.27 -11.65 29.27
N SER A 35 10.31 -12.31 29.78
CA SER A 35 11.17 -13.18 28.96
C SER A 35 10.55 -14.55 28.66
N LYS A 36 9.59 -15.03 29.48
CA LYS A 36 8.87 -16.30 29.25
C LYS A 36 7.65 -16.20 28.33
N LYS A 37 7.28 -15.00 27.86
CA LYS A 37 6.15 -14.80 26.93
C LYS A 37 6.55 -14.76 25.44
N VAL A 38 7.80 -15.09 25.13
CA VAL A 38 8.27 -15.29 23.75
C VAL A 38 8.24 -16.80 23.49
N ASN A 39 7.34 -17.21 22.59
CA ASN A 39 7.25 -18.50 21.93
C ASN A 39 6.97 -19.75 22.79
N GLU A 40 5.70 -20.00 23.06
CA GLU A 40 5.19 -21.37 22.95
C GLU A 40 3.97 -21.35 22.02
N PRO A 41 4.04 -21.99 20.83
CA PRO A 41 2.89 -22.11 19.95
C PRO A 41 1.88 -23.07 20.58
N LYS A 42 0.63 -22.61 20.74
CA LYS A 42 -0.48 -23.51 21.03
C LYS A 42 -0.88 -24.20 19.74
N GLU A 43 -0.65 -25.51 19.69
CA GLU A 43 -1.25 -26.40 18.71
C GLU A 43 -2.78 -26.28 18.81
N LEU A 44 -3.42 -25.88 17.71
CA LEU A 44 -4.86 -25.98 17.54
C LEU A 44 -5.12 -27.01 16.45
N ASN A 45 -5.72 -28.11 16.90
CA ASN A 45 -6.07 -29.29 16.14
C ASN A 45 -6.88 -28.96 14.88
N GLU A 46 -6.54 -29.71 13.82
CA GLU A 46 -7.33 -29.88 12.61
C GLU A 46 -8.74 -30.42 12.92
N SER A 47 -9.75 -29.84 12.26
CA SER A 47 -10.84 -30.62 11.66
C SER A 47 -11.70 -29.72 10.75
N ASN A 48 -11.68 -30.05 9.45
CA ASN A 48 -12.77 -29.99 8.44
C ASN A 48 -13.68 -28.74 8.43
N THR A 49 -13.96 -28.07 7.31
CA THR A 49 -14.52 -28.67 6.09
C THR A 49 -14.55 -27.60 4.99
N ASP A 50 -14.30 -28.00 3.75
CA ASP A 50 -14.61 -27.24 2.55
C ASP A 50 -16.07 -26.79 2.49
N LYS A 51 -16.30 -25.55 2.02
CA LYS A 51 -17.29 -25.23 0.97
C LYS A 51 -17.23 -23.75 0.59
N ASN A 52 -17.22 -23.54 -0.73
CA ASN A 52 -17.50 -22.30 -1.43
C ASN A 52 -18.66 -21.54 -0.80
N GLU A 53 -18.50 -20.23 -0.55
CA GLU A 53 -19.61 -19.29 -0.60
C GLU A 53 -19.13 -17.87 -0.88
N ASN A 54 -19.85 -17.23 -1.79
CA ASN A 54 -19.67 -15.85 -2.24
C ASN A 54 -19.68 -14.88 -1.05
N ILE A 55 -18.65 -14.03 -0.95
CA ILE A 55 -18.59 -13.01 0.10
C ILE A 55 -19.47 -11.84 -0.34
N GLU A 56 -20.73 -11.85 0.08
CA GLU A 56 -21.54 -10.65 0.18
C GLU A 56 -20.92 -9.70 1.20
N VAL A 57 -20.54 -8.51 0.75
CA VAL A 57 -20.04 -7.43 1.59
C VAL A 57 -21.22 -6.85 2.37
N THR A 58 -21.51 -7.42 3.55
CA THR A 58 -22.42 -6.82 4.52
C THR A 58 -21.66 -5.84 5.39
N ASN A 59 -22.07 -4.57 5.29
CA ASN A 59 -21.43 -3.41 5.88
C ASN A 59 -21.85 -3.21 7.35
N GLU A 60 -21.74 -4.26 8.17
CA GLU A 60 -22.07 -4.20 9.61
C GLU A 60 -20.84 -4.46 10.48
N GLN A 61 -19.95 -3.46 10.56
CA GLN A 61 -18.92 -3.43 11.59
C GLN A 61 -19.55 -3.02 12.93
N LYS A 62 -20.02 -4.01 13.72
CA LYS A 62 -20.33 -3.77 15.14
C LYS A 62 -19.01 -3.52 15.89
N PRO A 63 -18.84 -2.41 16.61
CA PRO A 63 -17.65 -2.19 17.41
C PRO A 63 -17.58 -3.28 18.48
N ILE A 64 -16.47 -4.02 18.52
CA ILE A 64 -16.17 -4.93 19.62
C ILE A 64 -15.97 -4.03 20.85
N MET A 65 -16.98 -3.99 21.73
CA MET A 65 -16.90 -3.30 23.01
C MET A 65 -15.64 -3.77 23.73
N GLY A 66 -14.64 -2.89 23.82
CA GLY A 66 -13.31 -3.21 24.31
C GLY A 66 -13.33 -3.66 25.76
N ILE A 67 -12.52 -4.68 26.06
CA ILE A 67 -12.16 -5.04 27.43
C ILE A 67 -11.42 -3.84 28.03
N PHE A 68 -12.07 -3.12 28.94
CA PHE A 68 -11.45 -2.02 29.69
C PHE A 68 -10.45 -2.58 30.70
N ASN A 69 -9.17 -2.63 30.33
CA ASN A 69 -8.10 -2.88 31.29
C ASN A 69 -7.91 -1.66 32.20
N GLY A 70 -8.37 -1.75 33.45
CA GLY A 70 -8.34 -0.66 34.43
C GLY A 70 -6.96 -0.20 34.92
N PHE A 71 -5.84 -0.83 34.53
CA PHE A 71 -4.53 -0.58 35.15
C PHE A 71 -3.30 -0.61 34.22
N GLY A 72 -3.43 -0.26 32.94
CA GLY A 72 -2.25 -0.04 32.09
C GLY A 72 -2.64 0.51 30.73
N ASN A 73 -2.05 1.65 30.37
CA ASN A 73 -2.13 2.35 29.08
C ASN A 73 -3.35 1.99 28.23
N LYS A 74 -4.38 2.85 28.33
CA LYS A 74 -5.63 2.79 27.57
C LYS A 74 -5.39 2.91 26.07
N GLN A 75 -4.87 1.86 25.44
CA GLN A 75 -5.17 1.61 24.04
C GLN A 75 -6.41 0.74 24.07
N ALA A 76 -7.58 1.38 23.97
CA ALA A 76 -8.74 0.68 23.44
C ALA A 76 -8.26 -0.03 22.16
N LEU A 77 -8.67 -1.27 21.94
CA LEU A 77 -8.49 -1.98 20.66
C LEU A 77 -9.19 -1.14 19.59
N ARG A 78 -8.51 -0.10 19.11
CA ARG A 78 -8.93 0.69 17.97
C ARG A 78 -8.67 -0.22 16.79
N ASN A 79 -9.74 -0.59 16.10
CA ASN A 79 -9.60 -1.28 14.84
C ASN A 79 -8.92 -0.31 13.87
N LYS A 80 -7.59 -0.48 13.72
CA LYS A 80 -6.82 0.25 12.71
C LYS A 80 -7.35 -0.14 11.34
N VAL A 81 -7.61 0.84 10.50
CA VAL A 81 -8.00 0.58 9.11
C VAL A 81 -6.72 0.51 8.29
N LEU A 82 -6.39 -0.70 7.84
CA LEU A 82 -5.18 -0.99 7.09
C LEU A 82 -5.53 -1.39 5.66
N VAL A 83 -4.69 -0.98 4.72
CA VAL A 83 -4.78 -1.36 3.31
C VAL A 83 -3.48 -1.98 2.85
N TYR A 84 -3.58 -3.02 2.05
CA TYR A 84 -2.49 -3.67 1.37
C TYR A 84 -2.43 -3.16 -0.08
N VAL A 85 -1.25 -2.67 -0.49
CA VAL A 85 -1.04 -2.22 -1.87
C VAL A 85 -0.77 -3.42 -2.75
N LYS A 86 -1.73 -3.73 -3.63
CA LYS A 86 -1.58 -4.82 -4.59
C LYS A 86 -0.43 -4.51 -5.55
N GLU A 87 0.43 -5.50 -5.74
CA GLU A 87 1.48 -5.45 -6.73
C GLU A 87 0.92 -5.54 -8.14
N GLU A 88 1.36 -4.64 -9.02
CA GLU A 88 0.98 -4.63 -10.43
C GLU A 88 2.19 -4.91 -11.35
N LYS A 89 1.91 -5.44 -12.54
CA LYS A 89 2.94 -5.75 -13.54
C LYS A 89 3.56 -4.49 -14.14
N SER A 90 2.80 -3.40 -14.19
CA SER A 90 3.16 -2.12 -14.78
C SER A 90 3.05 -1.02 -13.74
N SER A 91 4.18 -0.65 -13.15
CA SER A 91 4.22 0.34 -12.07
C SER A 91 5.33 1.34 -12.31
N CYS A 92 5.06 2.60 -11.96
CA CYS A 92 6.02 3.69 -12.05
C CYS A 92 7.01 3.65 -10.87
N ASP A 93 8.10 4.40 -10.98
CA ASP A 93 9.13 4.45 -9.95
C ASP A 93 8.67 5.02 -8.60
N LEU A 94 7.64 5.86 -8.62
CA LEU A 94 7.07 6.47 -7.42
C LEU A 94 6.18 5.50 -6.64
N CYS A 95 5.43 4.64 -7.33
CA CYS A 95 4.47 3.73 -6.71
C CYS A 95 5.12 2.38 -6.32
N ILE A 96 6.16 1.90 -7.06
CA ILE A 96 6.87 0.63 -6.76
C ILE A 96 7.30 0.47 -5.30
N PRO A 97 7.84 1.51 -4.60
CA PRO A 97 8.27 1.37 -3.20
C PRO A 97 7.16 1.02 -2.22
N PHE A 98 5.88 1.20 -2.60
CA PHE A 98 4.72 0.96 -1.75
C PHE A 98 4.03 -0.37 -2.04
N GLU A 99 4.29 -0.99 -3.21
CA GLU A 99 3.72 -2.28 -3.57
C GLU A 99 4.14 -3.39 -2.62
N GLY A 100 3.21 -4.29 -2.30
CA GLY A 100 3.47 -5.38 -1.37
C GLY A 100 3.51 -4.94 0.10
N LYS A 101 3.29 -3.66 0.39
CA LYS A 101 3.30 -3.13 1.77
C LYS A 101 1.88 -2.87 2.28
N VAL A 102 1.78 -2.87 3.60
CA VAL A 102 0.58 -2.46 4.32
C VAL A 102 0.72 -1.00 4.72
N ILE A 103 -0.30 -0.22 4.44
CA ILE A 103 -0.42 1.21 4.71
C ILE A 103 -1.58 1.43 5.68
N SER A 104 -1.38 2.30 6.67
CA SER A 104 -2.42 2.71 7.60
C SER A 104 -3.18 3.91 7.06
N LEU A 105 -4.52 3.87 7.09
CA LEU A 105 -5.36 5.02 6.75
C LEU A 105 -5.48 6.01 7.93
N GLU A 106 -4.91 5.69 9.09
CA GLU A 106 -4.88 6.61 10.21
C GLU A 106 -3.92 7.78 9.95
N LYS A 107 -4.21 8.95 10.54
CA LYS A 107 -3.37 10.14 10.42
C LYS A 107 -1.98 9.95 11.03
N PHE A 108 -1.90 9.12 12.07
CA PHE A 108 -0.68 8.85 12.81
C PHE A 108 -0.65 7.37 13.16
N ASP A 109 0.41 6.68 12.74
CA ASP A 109 0.66 5.29 13.09
C ASP A 109 2.18 5.12 13.26
N THR A 110 2.59 4.35 14.26
CA THR A 110 4.00 4.05 14.53
C THR A 110 4.44 2.74 13.90
N ASP A 111 3.49 1.86 13.60
CA ASP A 111 3.77 0.48 13.18
C ASP A 111 3.80 0.36 11.66
N TYR A 112 3.05 1.23 10.96
CA TYR A 112 2.89 1.23 9.52
C TYR A 112 3.10 2.63 8.95
N ILE A 113 3.53 2.70 7.69
CA ILE A 113 3.50 3.96 6.94
C ILE A 113 2.05 4.43 6.80
N THR A 114 1.80 5.72 7.01
CA THR A 114 0.46 6.28 6.83
C THR A 114 0.18 6.58 5.36
N MET A 115 -1.09 6.57 4.97
CA MET A 115 -1.50 6.94 3.62
C MET A 115 -1.07 8.36 3.26
N SER A 116 -1.13 9.29 4.23
CA SER A 116 -0.65 10.66 4.03
C SER A 116 0.85 10.72 3.73
N GLU A 117 1.65 9.88 4.38
CA GLU A 117 3.10 9.81 4.14
C GLU A 117 3.42 9.10 2.82
N ALA A 118 2.65 8.08 2.44
CA ALA A 118 2.81 7.43 1.14
C ALA A 118 2.49 8.41 0.00
N ILE A 119 1.39 9.15 0.10
CA ILE A 119 0.97 10.15 -0.90
C ILE A 119 2.01 11.28 -1.02
N SER A 120 2.55 11.78 0.10
CA SER A 120 3.58 12.83 0.07
C SER A 120 4.87 12.37 -0.62
N LYS A 121 5.14 11.06 -0.65
CA LYS A 121 6.25 10.44 -1.35
C LYS A 121 5.91 10.03 -2.80
N GLY A 122 4.71 10.33 -3.28
CA GLY A 122 4.30 10.11 -4.67
C GLY A 122 3.40 8.90 -4.91
N TYR A 123 2.95 8.20 -3.87
CA TYR A 123 1.89 7.20 -4.02
C TYR A 123 0.58 7.85 -4.48
N HIS A 124 -0.20 7.15 -5.31
CA HIS A 124 -1.44 7.70 -5.90
C HIS A 124 -1.25 9.04 -6.64
N HIS A 125 -0.10 9.24 -7.27
CA HIS A 125 0.06 10.37 -8.19
C HIS A 125 -0.88 10.22 -9.40
N ILE A 126 -1.11 11.34 -10.09
CA ILE A 126 -1.99 11.40 -11.27
C ILE A 126 -1.58 10.34 -12.30
N GLY A 127 -2.52 9.48 -12.67
CA GLY A 127 -2.32 8.41 -13.66
C GLY A 127 -1.77 7.08 -13.12
N CYS A 128 -1.45 6.98 -11.81
CA CYS A 128 -1.13 5.69 -11.18
C CYS A 128 -2.41 4.86 -11.00
N LYS A 129 -2.34 3.53 -11.20
CA LYS A 129 -3.51 2.62 -11.18
C LYS A 129 -3.44 1.57 -10.06
N HIS A 130 -2.72 1.87 -8.99
CA HIS A 130 -2.57 0.95 -7.87
C HIS A 130 -3.91 0.67 -7.20
N ILE A 131 -4.07 -0.56 -6.75
CA ILE A 131 -5.27 -1.04 -6.09
C ILE A 131 -4.94 -1.27 -4.62
N ASP A 132 -5.65 -0.54 -3.77
CA ASP A 132 -5.63 -0.73 -2.32
C ASP A 132 -6.67 -1.79 -1.94
N ILE A 133 -6.22 -2.87 -1.30
CA ILE A 133 -7.09 -3.94 -0.81
C ILE A 133 -7.16 -3.84 0.71
N ASN A 134 -8.36 -3.97 1.29
CA ASN A 134 -8.50 -4.01 2.75
C ASN A 134 -7.63 -5.12 3.36
N TYR A 135 -6.78 -4.74 4.31
CA TYR A 135 -5.88 -5.66 5.01
C TYR A 135 -6.40 -5.91 6.42
N TYR A 136 -6.62 -7.18 6.73
CA TYR A 136 -7.02 -7.63 8.07
C TYR A 136 -5.87 -8.42 8.70
N PRO A 137 -5.28 -7.92 9.80
CA PRO A 137 -4.22 -8.63 10.51
C PRO A 137 -4.63 -10.08 10.81
N ASN A 138 -3.73 -11.03 10.56
CA ASN A 138 -3.91 -12.47 10.76
C ASN A 138 -5.00 -13.15 9.91
N LYS A 139 -5.66 -12.43 8.99
CA LYS A 139 -6.65 -13.01 8.06
C LYS A 139 -6.23 -12.85 6.61
N THR A 140 -5.72 -11.69 6.24
CA THR A 140 -5.28 -11.42 4.87
C THR A 140 -3.87 -11.97 4.66
N LEU A 141 -3.72 -12.88 3.69
CA LEU A 141 -2.41 -13.37 3.25
C LEU A 141 -1.83 -12.41 2.21
N ILE A 142 -0.63 -11.91 2.49
CA ILE A 142 0.11 -11.08 1.54
C ILE A 142 0.87 -12.02 0.60
N PRO A 143 0.63 -11.97 -0.72
CA PRO A 143 1.38 -12.78 -1.66
C PRO A 143 2.84 -12.33 -1.72
N GLU A 144 3.73 -13.26 -2.04
CA GLU A 144 5.12 -12.93 -2.35
C GLU A 144 5.21 -12.07 -3.63
N SER A 145 6.22 -11.20 -3.67
CA SER A 145 6.44 -10.33 -4.82
C SER A 145 6.74 -11.16 -6.07
N LYS A 146 5.93 -10.95 -7.10
CA LYS A 146 5.98 -11.71 -8.36
C LYS A 146 6.93 -11.08 -9.38
N TYR A 147 7.16 -9.78 -9.30
CA TYR A 147 7.82 -9.03 -10.37
C TYR A 147 9.02 -8.24 -9.84
N LYS A 148 10.14 -8.34 -10.56
CA LYS A 148 11.33 -7.54 -10.25
C LYS A 148 11.08 -6.07 -10.61
N LYS A 149 11.64 -5.15 -9.81
CA LYS A 149 11.52 -3.70 -10.01
C LYS A 149 11.87 -3.27 -11.45
N PHE A 150 12.97 -3.78 -12.00
CA PHE A 150 13.42 -3.44 -13.35
C PHE A 150 12.39 -3.86 -14.42
N ASP A 151 11.79 -5.05 -14.27
CA ASP A 151 10.80 -5.55 -15.23
C ASP A 151 9.51 -4.73 -15.19
N LYS A 152 9.07 -4.32 -13.99
CA LYS A 152 7.91 -3.44 -13.82
C LYS A 152 8.10 -2.10 -14.52
N GLN A 153 9.25 -1.46 -14.29
CA GLN A 153 9.56 -0.17 -14.87
C GLN A 153 9.68 -0.27 -16.40
N LYS A 154 10.35 -1.31 -16.90
CA LYS A 154 10.45 -1.58 -18.34
C LYS A 154 9.07 -1.77 -18.96
N HIS A 155 8.19 -2.51 -18.30
CA HIS A 155 6.84 -2.73 -18.77
C HIS A 155 5.99 -1.46 -18.74
N HIS A 156 6.14 -0.65 -17.68
CA HIS A 156 5.50 0.65 -17.57
C HIS A 156 5.90 1.60 -18.70
N ASN A 157 7.20 1.65 -19.04
CA ASN A 157 7.68 2.48 -20.15
C ASN A 157 7.08 2.07 -21.50
N LYS A 158 6.90 0.76 -21.74
CA LYS A 158 6.21 0.27 -22.95
C LYS A 158 4.75 0.71 -23.01
N VAL A 159 4.07 0.68 -21.86
CA VAL A 159 2.69 1.17 -21.73
C VAL A 159 2.63 2.65 -22.07
N LEU A 160 3.52 3.47 -21.51
CA LEU A 160 3.59 4.91 -21.78
C LEU A 160 3.87 5.20 -23.26
N GLU A 161 4.80 4.47 -23.88
CA GLU A 161 5.11 4.63 -25.31
C GLU A 161 3.91 4.28 -26.20
N LEU A 162 3.20 3.20 -25.88
CA LEU A 162 1.97 2.83 -26.57
C LEU A 162 0.90 3.93 -26.46
N PHE A 163 0.64 4.41 -25.24
CA PHE A 163 -0.31 5.50 -25.01
C PHE A 163 0.06 6.78 -25.78
N LYS A 164 1.35 7.10 -25.87
CA LYS A 164 1.85 8.24 -26.63
C LYS A 164 1.54 8.08 -28.13
N LEU A 165 1.83 6.93 -28.72
CA LEU A 165 1.55 6.65 -30.13
C LEU A 165 0.05 6.70 -30.42
N GLU A 166 -0.79 6.13 -29.55
CA GLU A 166 -2.24 6.21 -29.66
C GLU A 166 -2.74 7.66 -29.62
N GLN A 167 -2.21 8.47 -28.70
CA GLN A 167 -2.60 9.87 -28.56
C GLN A 167 -2.19 10.70 -29.79
N GLU A 168 -0.99 10.47 -30.34
CA GLU A 168 -0.54 11.11 -31.58
C GLU A 168 -1.51 10.79 -32.74
N ILE A 169 -1.94 9.53 -32.86
CA ILE A 169 -2.91 9.10 -33.88
C ILE A 169 -4.28 9.73 -33.66
N ARG A 170 -4.79 9.76 -32.43
CA ARG A 170 -6.08 10.40 -32.09
C ARG A 170 -6.05 11.89 -32.42
N ASN A 171 -4.96 12.59 -32.07
CA ASN A 171 -4.78 14.00 -32.38
C ASN A 171 -4.79 14.23 -33.91
N LEU A 172 -4.08 13.41 -34.68
CA LEU A 172 -4.06 13.52 -36.14
C LEU A 172 -5.45 13.27 -36.76
N LYS A 173 -6.17 12.25 -36.30
CA LYS A 173 -7.54 11.98 -36.76
C LYS A 173 -8.48 13.14 -36.44
N TYR A 174 -8.43 13.67 -35.23
CA TYR A 174 -9.20 14.85 -34.84
C TYR A 174 -8.90 16.04 -35.75
N ARG A 175 -7.62 16.31 -36.04
CA ARG A 175 -7.23 17.39 -36.95
C ARG A 175 -7.73 17.17 -38.38
N ILE A 176 -7.64 15.96 -38.91
CA ILE A 176 -8.15 15.65 -40.26
C ILE A 176 -9.67 15.87 -40.36
N GLU A 177 -10.42 15.61 -39.30
CA GLU A 177 -11.87 15.78 -39.26
C GLU A 177 -12.29 17.25 -39.09
N ASN A 178 -11.49 18.08 -38.41
CA ASN A 178 -11.85 19.46 -38.06
C ASN A 178 -11.11 20.54 -38.90
N GLU A 179 -9.96 20.22 -39.49
CA GLU A 179 -9.21 21.09 -40.41
C GLU A 179 -9.47 20.67 -41.87
N GLN A 180 -9.13 21.53 -42.84
CA GLN A 180 -9.09 21.09 -44.25
C GLN A 180 -8.04 19.99 -44.40
N SER A 181 -8.53 18.75 -44.56
CA SER A 181 -7.70 17.56 -44.76
C SER A 181 -6.73 17.74 -45.93
N THR A 182 -5.44 17.89 -45.63
CA THR A 182 -4.37 17.83 -46.62
C THR A 182 -3.86 16.41 -46.80
N ASP A 183 -3.36 16.08 -48.00
CA ASP A 183 -2.78 14.75 -48.26
C ASP A 183 -1.57 14.47 -47.37
N THR A 184 -0.84 15.51 -46.97
CA THR A 184 0.27 15.41 -46.02
C THR A 184 -0.15 14.87 -44.66
N LEU A 185 -1.31 15.30 -44.13
CA LEU A 185 -1.83 14.81 -42.84
C LEU A 185 -2.26 13.34 -42.91
N LYS A 186 -2.86 12.94 -44.05
CA LYS A 186 -3.23 11.53 -44.29
C LYS A 186 -2.00 10.63 -44.35
N ASP A 187 -0.92 11.09 -44.97
CA ASP A 187 0.31 10.32 -45.07
C ASP A 187 1.06 10.24 -43.73
N GLU A 188 1.05 11.32 -42.94
CA GLU A 188 1.54 11.30 -41.56
C GLU A 188 0.75 10.29 -40.71
N LEU A 189 -0.59 10.29 -40.82
CA LEU A 189 -1.45 9.33 -40.13
C LEU A 189 -1.10 7.88 -40.50
N LYS A 190 -0.92 7.57 -41.79
CA LYS A 190 -0.50 6.24 -42.24
C LYS A 190 0.85 5.84 -41.63
N LEU A 191 1.81 6.75 -41.60
CA LEU A 191 3.14 6.52 -41.02
C LEU A 191 3.04 6.19 -39.52
N LYS A 192 2.24 6.96 -38.76
CA LYS A 192 2.05 6.73 -37.32
C LYS A 192 1.33 5.42 -37.03
N ILE A 193 0.31 5.06 -37.82
CA ILE A 193 -0.38 3.76 -37.71
C ILE A 193 0.58 2.62 -37.99
N LYS A 194 1.45 2.74 -39.01
CA LYS A 194 2.49 1.73 -39.28
C LYS A 194 3.45 1.60 -38.11
N LYS A 195 3.95 2.73 -37.57
CA LYS A 195 4.82 2.75 -36.40
C LYS A 195 4.19 2.07 -35.18
N LEU A 196 2.90 2.31 -34.92
CA LEU A 196 2.14 1.64 -33.87
C LEU A 196 2.09 0.12 -34.08
N LYS A 197 1.77 -0.33 -35.30
CA LYS A 197 1.73 -1.77 -35.63
C LYS A 197 3.09 -2.43 -35.44
N ASP A 198 4.16 -1.78 -35.90
CA ASP A 198 5.53 -2.26 -35.74
C ASP A 198 5.92 -2.35 -34.26
N PHE A 199 5.56 -1.35 -33.47
CA PHE A 199 5.77 -1.34 -32.01
C PHE A 199 5.03 -2.48 -31.31
N CYS A 200 3.74 -2.69 -31.63
CA CYS A 200 2.95 -3.77 -31.06
C CYS A 200 3.50 -5.15 -31.46
N LYS A 201 3.94 -5.33 -32.71
CA LYS A 201 4.57 -6.57 -33.18
C LYS A 201 5.89 -6.85 -32.46
N ALA A 202 6.76 -5.85 -32.33
CA ALA A 202 8.05 -5.98 -31.67
C ALA A 202 7.93 -6.30 -30.17
N ASN A 203 6.84 -5.86 -29.52
CA ASN A 203 6.61 -6.06 -28.10
C ASN A 203 5.55 -7.13 -27.78
N SER A 204 5.01 -7.82 -28.79
CA SER A 204 3.93 -8.82 -28.66
C SER A 204 2.70 -8.31 -27.90
N ILE A 205 2.31 -7.06 -28.16
CA ILE A 205 1.18 -6.40 -27.50
C ILE A 205 -0.08 -6.57 -28.36
N LYS A 206 -1.18 -7.02 -27.74
CA LYS A 206 -2.51 -6.95 -28.36
C LYS A 206 -3.02 -5.52 -28.27
N HIS A 207 -3.40 -4.95 -29.41
CA HIS A 207 -3.90 -3.58 -29.49
C HIS A 207 -5.33 -3.56 -30.03
N ASP A 208 -6.21 -2.90 -29.30
CA ASP A 208 -7.58 -2.64 -29.73
C ASP A 208 -7.66 -1.36 -30.58
N SER A 209 -8.15 -1.50 -31.81
CA SER A 209 -8.31 -0.38 -32.75
C SER A 209 -9.34 0.65 -32.29
N SER A 210 -10.28 0.28 -31.42
CA SER A 210 -11.29 1.20 -30.86
C SER A 210 -10.63 2.36 -30.08
N ARG A 211 -9.46 2.11 -29.47
CA ARG A 211 -8.67 3.09 -28.71
C ARG A 211 -8.16 4.25 -29.57
N LEU A 212 -8.15 4.09 -30.89
CA LEU A 212 -7.74 5.13 -31.84
C LEU A 212 -8.88 6.08 -32.21
N ASN A 213 -10.06 5.98 -31.59
CA ASN A 213 -11.15 6.93 -31.78
C ASN A 213 -10.84 8.25 -31.02
N PRO A 214 -10.83 9.42 -31.70
CA PRO A 214 -10.63 10.72 -31.06
C PRO A 214 -11.65 11.05 -29.97
N TYR A 215 -12.91 10.65 -30.18
CA TYR A 215 -14.03 10.98 -29.30
C TYR A 215 -14.26 9.95 -28.19
N LEU A 216 -13.31 9.03 -28.00
CA LEU A 216 -13.38 8.08 -26.89
C LEU A 216 -13.32 8.84 -25.56
N PRO A 217 -14.19 8.57 -24.58
CA PRO A 217 -14.11 9.23 -23.28
C PRO A 217 -12.93 8.70 -22.47
N ASP A 218 -12.38 9.55 -21.60
CA ASP A 218 -11.11 9.29 -20.91
C ASP A 218 -11.16 8.09 -19.97
N ASN A 219 -12.31 7.86 -19.31
CA ASN A 219 -12.53 6.68 -18.48
C ASN A 219 -12.33 5.37 -19.26
N ILE A 220 -12.67 5.33 -20.54
CA ILE A 220 -12.46 4.16 -21.41
C ILE A 220 -11.01 4.12 -21.91
N LYS A 221 -10.41 5.27 -22.27
CA LYS A 221 -9.00 5.34 -22.69
C LYS A 221 -8.05 4.74 -21.66
N PHE A 222 -8.31 5.03 -20.38
CA PHE A 222 -7.45 4.62 -19.26
C PHE A 222 -7.93 3.36 -18.53
N SER A 223 -8.94 2.63 -19.03
CA SER A 223 -9.31 1.34 -18.43
C SER A 223 -8.15 0.34 -18.49
N SER A 224 -8.00 -0.46 -17.43
CA SER A 224 -6.97 -1.50 -17.25
C SER A 224 -7.16 -2.72 -18.14
N ASP A 225 -8.37 -2.94 -18.64
CA ASP A 225 -8.79 -4.25 -19.13
C ASP A 225 -8.25 -4.61 -20.53
N ASN A 226 -7.57 -3.67 -21.19
CA ASN A 226 -7.20 -3.78 -22.61
C ASN A 226 -5.70 -3.69 -22.88
N LEU A 227 -4.85 -3.83 -21.86
CA LEU A 227 -3.41 -3.81 -22.01
C LEU A 227 -2.84 -5.12 -21.43
N PHE A 228 -2.41 -5.98 -22.36
CA PHE A 228 -1.79 -7.32 -22.19
C PHE A 228 -2.73 -8.51 -22.07
#